data_AF-A0A2V7KQJ2-F1
#
_entry.id   AF-A0A2V7KQJ2-F1
#
_cell.length_a   1.000
_cell.length_b   1.000
_cell.length_c   1.000
_cell.angle_alpha   90.00
_cell.angle_beta   90.00
_cell.angle_gamma   90.00
#
_symmetry.space_group_name_H-M   'P 1'
#
loop_
_entity.id
_entity.type
_entity.pdbx_description
1 polymer ?
#
loop_
_entity_poly.entity_id
_entity_poly.type
_entity_poly.pdbx_seq_one_letter_code
_entity_poly.pdbx_strand_id
1 'polypeptide(L)'
;MEIKAMMRVTPLVVAGWTTLTLVSAPLHGQVSIPDTPAGRALRAWLDAYNSGDSVRVATFFRTHAVEDALRGAFTFRRMTGGIDVLSVPVSEPRHVEFMTRFRSGPMVGYGAVDVSSGDSSRLSGYLFPLGLNVSANDIRIDAPNRERVVGRLTALLDSFYVSPEVGRRMSDSLHARLRRGVYDRYTNGASLAIHLKADLDEIAHDKHLQILYTLLVRGPEPPPATAAPHRRESEANCPVWTTERLEGNVGYLRFDGFIDPAECGTTIVRAMNALAEAKALIIDLRENTGGGEAGSTPLLESYLFDRRTHLSDVSFRKTGEIRERWTLDSVTGARFGGEKPVVLLTSAHTLSAAEELAYDLQALKRATIVGETTSGQAHATFEARIDNHFEILLPTGKTLNPVTGADWEGVGVIPDVKVSATDALATAQRLLREKMPH
;
A
#
# COMPACT_ATOMS: atom_id res chain seq x y z
N MET A 1 -10.55 21.39 -94.18
CA MET A 1 -9.29 22.14 -94.28
C MET A 1 -8.32 21.49 -93.31
N GLU A 2 -7.49 20.55 -93.76
CA GLU A 2 -6.14 20.82 -94.34
C GLU A 2 -5.21 21.50 -93.31
N ILE A 3 -3.98 21.09 -93.03
CA ILE A 3 -3.02 20.18 -93.67
C ILE A 3 -1.96 19.75 -92.64
N LYS A 4 -1.36 18.58 -92.92
CA LYS A 4 -0.13 17.96 -92.40
C LYS A 4 0.97 18.90 -91.89
N ALA A 5 1.71 18.43 -90.87
CA ALA A 5 3.16 18.32 -90.95
C ALA A 5 3.66 17.16 -90.08
N MET A 6 4.46 16.30 -90.69
CA MET A 6 5.07 15.10 -90.10
C MET A 6 6.58 15.29 -90.19
N MET A 7 7.31 15.22 -89.07
CA MET A 7 8.76 15.05 -89.07
C MET A 7 9.20 14.29 -87.80
N ARG A 8 10.32 13.59 -87.93
CA ARG A 8 10.56 12.22 -87.46
C ARG A 8 11.85 12.18 -86.61
N VAL A 9 11.93 11.20 -85.69
CA VAL A 9 13.14 10.63 -85.01
C VAL A 9 13.71 11.50 -83.86
N THR A 10 13.99 11.04 -82.63
CA THR A 10 14.84 9.93 -82.12
C THR A 10 14.51 9.67 -80.63
N PRO A 11 14.64 8.45 -80.04
CA PRO A 11 14.46 8.27 -78.60
C PRO A 11 15.76 8.61 -77.84
N LEU A 12 15.70 9.55 -76.90
CA LEU A 12 16.80 9.83 -75.98
C LEU A 12 16.49 9.14 -74.63
N VAL A 13 17.24 8.09 -74.33
CA VAL A 13 17.35 7.54 -72.98
C VAL A 13 18.15 8.53 -72.15
N VAL A 14 17.52 9.14 -71.14
CA VAL A 14 18.21 9.89 -70.09
C VAL A 14 17.88 9.22 -68.77
N ALA A 15 18.88 8.53 -68.22
CA ALA A 15 18.90 8.04 -66.85
C ALA A 15 19.01 9.24 -65.89
N GLY A 16 17.89 9.68 -65.34
CA GLY A 16 17.84 10.66 -64.27
C GLY A 16 17.98 9.98 -62.92
N TRP A 17 19.13 10.18 -62.25
CA TRP A 17 19.32 9.83 -60.85
C TRP A 17 18.44 10.74 -60.00
N THR A 18 17.31 10.25 -59.50
CA THR A 18 16.55 10.91 -58.44
C THR A 18 17.33 10.76 -57.13
N THR A 19 18.01 11.83 -56.72
CA THR A 19 18.46 12.01 -55.34
C THR A 19 17.22 12.14 -54.45
N LEU A 20 16.91 11.05 -53.75
CA LEU A 20 15.92 11.02 -52.68
C LEU A 20 16.45 11.90 -51.54
N THR A 21 16.05 13.17 -51.51
CA THR A 21 16.22 14.01 -50.32
C THR A 21 15.29 13.45 -49.26
N LEU A 22 15.87 12.67 -48.35
CA LEU A 22 15.25 12.33 -47.07
C LEU A 22 14.98 13.63 -46.33
N VAL A 23 13.77 14.15 -46.44
CA VAL A 23 13.23 15.10 -45.46
C VAL A 23 13.14 14.31 -44.17
N SER A 24 14.11 14.52 -43.28
CA SER A 24 14.03 14.05 -41.91
C SER A 24 12.74 14.61 -41.32
N ALA A 25 11.74 13.74 -41.13
CA ALA A 25 10.62 14.05 -40.26
C ALA A 25 11.21 14.43 -38.88
N PRO A 26 10.72 15.51 -38.24
CA PRO A 26 11.23 15.89 -36.94
C PRO A 26 11.02 14.72 -35.97
N LEU A 27 12.10 14.33 -35.29
CA LEU A 27 12.05 13.51 -34.08
C LEU A 27 10.91 14.03 -33.20
N HIS A 28 10.01 13.14 -32.79
CA HIS A 28 8.92 13.42 -31.84
C HIS A 28 9.42 14.39 -30.77
N GLY A 29 8.87 15.61 -30.77
CA GLY A 29 9.31 16.68 -29.89
C GLY A 29 9.29 16.20 -28.44
N GLN A 30 10.46 16.18 -27.82
CA GLN A 30 10.59 15.91 -26.39
C GLN A 30 9.73 16.93 -25.65
N VAL A 31 8.78 16.46 -24.84
CA VAL A 31 7.87 17.33 -24.08
C VAL A 31 8.71 18.29 -23.26
N SER A 32 8.58 19.59 -23.54
CA SER A 32 9.37 20.61 -22.86
C SER A 32 8.81 20.84 -21.46
N ILE A 33 9.62 20.55 -20.44
CA ILE A 33 9.32 20.90 -19.06
C ILE A 33 9.60 22.41 -18.89
N PRO A 34 8.61 23.22 -18.49
CA PRO A 34 8.79 24.67 -18.36
C PRO A 34 9.92 25.04 -17.39
N ASP A 35 10.58 26.19 -17.61
CA ASP A 35 11.68 26.66 -16.76
C ASP A 35 11.23 27.42 -15.49
N THR A 36 10.27 26.83 -14.77
CA THR A 36 9.90 27.28 -13.43
C THR A 36 10.81 26.65 -12.37
N PRO A 37 10.89 27.17 -11.14
CA PRO A 37 11.55 26.48 -10.04
C PRO A 37 11.08 25.02 -9.90
N ALA A 38 9.77 24.77 -9.95
CA ALA A 38 9.21 23.42 -9.95
C ALA A 38 9.62 22.59 -11.17
N GLY A 39 9.68 23.18 -12.37
CA GLY A 39 10.14 22.49 -13.57
C GLY A 39 11.64 22.14 -13.54
N ARG A 40 12.49 22.97 -12.93
CA ARG A 40 13.90 22.63 -12.65
C ARG A 40 14.01 21.49 -11.64
N ALA A 41 13.23 21.53 -10.57
CA ALA A 41 13.18 20.45 -9.58
C ALA A 41 12.73 19.13 -10.22
N LEU A 42 11.68 19.16 -11.05
CA LEU A 42 11.22 17.99 -11.80
C LEU A 42 12.31 17.43 -12.71
N ARG A 43 13.04 18.27 -13.46
CA ARG A 43 14.16 17.81 -14.29
C ARG A 43 15.27 17.14 -13.47
N ALA A 44 15.66 17.73 -12.34
CA ALA A 44 16.65 17.14 -11.45
C ALA A 44 16.18 15.81 -10.86
N TRP A 45 14.90 15.73 -10.47
CA TRP A 45 14.29 14.51 -9.96
C TRP A 45 14.21 13.41 -11.03
N LEU A 46 13.77 13.74 -12.25
CA LEU A 46 13.71 12.82 -13.39
C LEU A 46 15.09 12.29 -13.76
N ASP A 47 16.10 13.15 -13.73
CA ASP A 47 17.49 12.80 -14.02
C ASP A 47 18.02 11.77 -13.00
N ALA A 48 17.79 12.00 -11.71
CA ALA A 48 18.11 11.06 -10.65
C ALA A 48 17.31 9.75 -10.78
N TYR A 49 15.98 9.84 -10.95
CA TYR A 49 15.07 8.71 -11.08
C TYR A 49 15.42 7.81 -12.28
N ASN A 50 15.61 8.40 -13.45
CA ASN A 50 15.89 7.65 -14.66
C ASN A 50 17.30 7.05 -14.68
N SER A 51 18.27 7.66 -13.99
CA SER A 51 19.65 7.18 -13.95
C SER A 51 19.79 5.73 -13.49
N GLY A 52 19.04 5.33 -12.46
CA GLY A 52 19.25 4.04 -11.78
C GLY A 52 20.56 3.90 -11.05
N ASP A 53 21.31 4.99 -10.96
CA ASP A 53 22.60 5.03 -10.31
C ASP A 53 22.38 5.46 -8.85
N SER A 54 22.73 4.58 -7.92
CA SER A 54 22.54 4.83 -6.48
C SER A 54 23.32 6.04 -5.98
N VAL A 55 24.47 6.37 -6.59
CA VAL A 55 25.29 7.54 -6.25
C VAL A 55 24.60 8.83 -6.73
N ARG A 56 24.01 8.82 -7.93
CA ARG A 56 23.25 9.97 -8.45
C ARG A 56 21.98 10.21 -7.63
N VAL A 57 21.25 9.15 -7.30
CA VAL A 57 20.08 9.21 -6.41
C VAL A 57 20.47 9.76 -5.03
N ALA A 58 21.54 9.23 -4.43
CA ALA A 58 22.05 9.72 -3.15
C ALA A 58 22.49 11.19 -3.23
N THR A 59 23.09 11.61 -4.35
CA THR A 59 23.49 13.00 -4.57
C THR A 59 22.27 13.91 -4.65
N PHE A 60 21.23 13.52 -5.39
CA PHE A 60 19.98 14.26 -5.45
C PHE A 60 19.35 14.44 -4.06
N PHE A 61 19.31 13.40 -3.24
CA PHE A 61 18.78 13.46 -1.86
C PHE A 61 19.67 14.22 -0.88
N ARG A 62 20.96 14.44 -1.18
CA ARG A 62 21.81 15.35 -0.41
C ARG A 62 21.59 16.80 -0.80
N THR A 63 21.33 17.06 -2.08
CA THR A 63 21.09 18.42 -2.60
C THR A 63 19.69 18.93 -2.26
N HIS A 64 18.71 18.03 -2.18
CA HIS A 64 17.31 18.39 -1.92
C HIS A 64 16.78 17.66 -0.69
N ALA A 65 16.10 18.40 0.18
CA ALA A 65 15.31 17.81 1.25
C ALA A 65 13.99 17.30 0.65
N VAL A 66 13.93 16.00 0.31
CA VAL A 66 12.79 15.37 -0.36
C VAL A 66 11.89 14.64 0.64
N GLU A 67 10.61 14.98 0.63
CA GLU A 67 9.57 14.34 1.46
C GLU A 67 9.24 12.91 1.02
N ASP A 68 8.67 12.13 1.95
CA ASP A 68 8.61 10.67 1.87
C ASP A 68 7.86 10.12 0.65
N ALA A 69 6.79 10.78 0.19
CA ALA A 69 6.04 10.30 -0.98
C ALA A 69 6.85 10.41 -2.29
N LEU A 70 7.51 11.55 -2.53
CA LEU A 70 8.36 11.75 -3.71
C LEU A 70 9.65 10.94 -3.65
N ARG A 71 10.17 10.69 -2.43
CA ARG A 71 11.26 9.75 -2.17
C ARG A 71 10.83 8.30 -2.41
N GLY A 72 9.66 7.92 -1.92
CA GLY A 72 9.07 6.60 -2.03
C GLY A 72 8.82 6.18 -3.47
N ALA A 73 8.58 7.15 -4.37
CA ALA A 73 8.47 6.90 -5.80
C ALA A 73 9.66 6.11 -6.38
N PHE A 74 10.88 6.27 -5.84
CA PHE A 74 12.05 5.52 -6.31
C PHE A 74 11.93 4.00 -6.12
N THR A 75 11.07 3.53 -5.22
CA THR A 75 10.76 2.10 -5.07
C THR A 75 10.07 1.53 -6.32
N PHE A 76 9.29 2.35 -7.03
CA PHE A 76 8.67 1.99 -8.30
C PHE A 76 9.67 1.92 -9.45
N ARG A 77 10.93 2.33 -9.28
CA ARG A 77 11.90 2.34 -10.39
C ARG A 77 12.06 0.96 -11.02
N ARG A 78 12.11 -0.11 -10.21
CA ARG A 78 12.20 -1.49 -10.72
C ARG A 78 10.98 -1.85 -11.58
N MET A 79 9.80 -1.39 -11.20
CA MET A 79 8.56 -1.57 -11.95
C MET A 79 8.55 -0.74 -13.23
N THR A 80 8.96 0.53 -13.17
CA THR A 80 8.88 1.48 -14.29
C THR A 80 10.00 1.33 -15.32
N GLY A 81 11.18 0.86 -14.92
CA GLY A 81 12.40 0.90 -15.75
C GLY A 81 12.91 2.32 -16.05
N GLY A 82 12.38 3.33 -15.35
CA GLY A 82 12.46 4.74 -15.72
C GLY A 82 11.17 5.24 -16.37
N ILE A 83 11.09 6.54 -16.61
CA ILE A 83 9.88 7.24 -17.06
C ILE A 83 10.22 8.31 -18.09
N ASP A 84 9.34 8.45 -19.08
CA ASP A 84 9.38 9.53 -20.06
C ASP A 84 8.17 10.45 -19.85
N VAL A 85 8.40 11.76 -19.78
CA VAL A 85 7.30 12.72 -19.61
C VAL A 85 6.48 12.80 -20.90
N LEU A 86 5.16 12.60 -20.77
CA LEU A 86 4.18 12.65 -21.85
C LEU A 86 3.54 14.03 -21.97
N SER A 87 3.29 14.70 -20.86
CA SER A 87 2.69 16.03 -20.81
C SER A 87 2.95 16.69 -19.46
N VAL A 88 2.85 18.01 -19.42
CA VAL A 88 2.91 18.84 -18.20
C VAL A 88 1.62 19.67 -18.14
N PRO A 89 0.50 19.09 -17.65
CA PRO A 89 -0.81 19.77 -17.66
C PRO A 89 -0.86 21.00 -16.75
N VAL A 90 -0.06 21.04 -15.69
CA VAL A 90 0.03 22.18 -14.77
C VAL A 90 1.49 22.57 -14.59
N SER A 91 1.79 23.85 -14.72
CA SER A 91 3.11 24.41 -14.44
C SER A 91 3.00 25.79 -13.82
N GLU A 92 3.19 25.83 -12.52
CA GLU A 92 3.27 27.02 -11.69
C GLU A 92 4.72 27.21 -11.20
N PRO A 93 5.08 28.39 -10.64
CA PRO A 93 6.42 28.62 -10.14
C PRO A 93 6.91 27.54 -9.15
N ARG A 94 6.01 27.06 -8.27
CA ARG A 94 6.34 26.14 -7.18
C ARG A 94 5.61 24.80 -7.24
N HIS A 95 4.82 24.56 -8.28
CA HIS A 95 4.07 23.32 -8.44
C HIS A 95 4.08 22.91 -9.91
N VAL A 96 4.36 21.65 -10.19
CA VAL A 96 4.28 21.09 -11.55
C VAL A 96 3.63 19.71 -11.49
N GLU A 97 2.66 19.47 -12.36
CA GLU A 97 2.04 18.16 -12.54
C GLU A 97 2.44 17.62 -13.90
N PHE A 98 2.63 16.30 -14.01
CA PHE A 98 3.13 15.68 -15.22
C PHE A 98 2.58 14.26 -15.41
N MET A 99 2.31 13.92 -16.67
CA MET A 99 2.03 12.55 -17.08
C MET A 99 3.30 11.87 -17.56
N THR A 100 3.40 10.57 -17.35
CA THR A 100 4.58 9.78 -17.69
C THR A 100 4.21 8.48 -18.39
N ARG A 101 5.10 7.99 -19.24
CA ARG A 101 5.10 6.62 -19.74
C ARG A 101 6.21 5.85 -19.05
N PHE A 102 5.93 4.66 -18.56
CA PHE A 102 6.96 3.79 -18.00
C PHE A 102 7.79 3.21 -19.15
N ARG A 103 9.09 3.04 -18.94
CA ARG A 103 9.99 2.49 -19.97
C ARG A 103 9.93 0.97 -20.07
N SER A 104 9.52 0.30 -19.00
CA SER A 104 9.36 -1.15 -18.93
C SER A 104 8.08 -1.68 -19.60
N GLY A 105 7.12 -0.81 -19.94
CA GLY A 105 5.85 -1.24 -20.54
C GLY A 105 4.85 -0.11 -20.80
N PRO A 106 3.66 -0.41 -21.35
CA PRO A 106 2.68 0.60 -21.80
C PRO A 106 1.92 1.30 -20.65
N MET A 107 2.41 1.18 -19.41
CA MET A 107 1.81 1.83 -18.26
C MET A 107 2.07 3.33 -18.29
N VAL A 108 1.03 4.08 -17.96
CA VAL A 108 1.07 5.52 -17.76
C VAL A 108 1.04 5.79 -16.26
N GLY A 109 1.84 6.75 -15.81
CA GLY A 109 1.81 7.26 -14.45
C GLY A 109 1.52 8.76 -14.42
N TYR A 110 1.12 9.24 -13.26
CA TYR A 110 0.94 10.66 -13.01
C TYR A 110 1.70 11.06 -11.75
N GLY A 111 2.30 12.24 -11.79
CA GLY A 111 3.06 12.77 -10.68
C GLY A 111 2.95 14.27 -10.56
N ALA A 112 3.38 14.76 -9.40
CA ALA A 112 3.56 16.16 -9.12
C ALA A 112 4.89 16.38 -8.40
N VAL A 113 5.47 17.57 -8.60
CA VAL A 113 6.60 18.07 -7.82
C VAL A 113 6.27 19.47 -7.33
N ASP A 114 6.44 19.64 -6.03
CA ASP A 114 6.24 20.88 -5.29
C ASP A 114 7.57 21.39 -4.74
N VAL A 115 7.74 22.70 -4.74
CA VAL A 115 8.91 23.39 -4.18
C VAL A 115 8.45 24.25 -3.02
N SER A 116 9.06 24.05 -1.85
CA SER A 116 8.70 24.82 -0.65
C SER A 116 8.87 26.32 -0.88
N SER A 117 7.93 27.10 -0.34
CA SER A 117 7.95 28.56 -0.43
C SER A 117 9.07 29.22 0.39
N GLY A 118 9.51 28.56 1.46
CA GLY A 118 10.56 29.05 2.37
C GLY A 118 11.96 28.51 2.08
N ASP A 119 12.06 27.45 1.26
CA ASP A 119 13.34 26.80 0.91
C ASP A 119 13.22 26.10 -0.43
N SER A 120 13.85 26.65 -1.48
CA SER A 120 13.79 26.08 -2.83
C SER A 120 14.51 24.74 -2.98
N SER A 121 15.30 24.32 -1.98
CA SER A 121 15.92 22.99 -1.96
C SER A 121 15.00 21.91 -1.39
N ARG A 122 13.91 22.30 -0.71
CA ARG A 122 12.95 21.37 -0.14
C ARG A 122 11.86 21.04 -1.15
N LEU A 123 11.76 19.76 -1.49
CA LEU A 123 10.87 19.22 -2.51
C LEU A 123 9.86 18.25 -1.91
N SER A 124 8.61 18.33 -2.36
CA SER A 124 7.58 17.34 -2.11
C SER A 124 6.89 16.96 -3.41
N GLY A 125 5.98 15.99 -3.36
CA GLY A 125 5.32 15.49 -4.57
C GLY A 125 5.07 13.98 -4.51
N TYR A 126 4.76 13.40 -5.66
CA TYR A 126 4.39 12.00 -5.79
C TYR A 126 4.53 11.51 -7.23
N LEU A 127 4.58 10.18 -7.39
CA LEU A 127 4.39 9.49 -8.66
C LEU A 127 3.61 8.20 -8.37
N PHE A 128 2.53 7.96 -9.10
CA PHE A 128 1.80 6.70 -9.01
C PHE A 128 1.37 6.20 -10.40
N PRO A 129 1.25 4.87 -10.57
CA PRO A 129 0.74 4.28 -11.81
C PRO A 129 -0.77 4.56 -11.95
N LEU A 130 -1.21 4.94 -13.15
CA LEU A 130 -2.61 5.14 -13.49
C LEU A 130 -3.21 3.96 -14.25
N GLY A 131 -2.41 3.26 -15.06
CA GLY A 131 -2.85 2.12 -15.85
C GLY A 131 -2.40 2.19 -17.31
N LEU A 132 -2.98 1.34 -18.15
CA LEU A 132 -2.62 1.23 -19.56
C LEU A 132 -3.34 2.29 -20.39
N ASN A 133 -2.61 2.98 -21.28
CA ASN A 133 -3.17 3.92 -22.26
C ASN A 133 -4.03 5.07 -21.68
N VAL A 134 -3.74 5.49 -20.45
CA VAL A 134 -4.46 6.57 -19.77
C VAL A 134 -4.03 7.95 -20.29
N SER A 135 -4.97 8.87 -20.43
CA SER A 135 -4.76 10.28 -20.78
C SER A 135 -5.11 11.23 -19.63
N ALA A 136 -4.72 12.51 -19.76
CA ALA A 136 -5.06 13.55 -18.77
C ALA A 136 -6.57 13.81 -18.68
N ASN A 137 -7.32 13.50 -19.73
CA ASN A 137 -8.76 13.67 -19.75
C ASN A 137 -9.48 12.59 -18.93
N ASP A 138 -8.92 11.38 -18.86
CA ASP A 138 -9.52 10.25 -18.14
C ASP A 138 -9.50 10.46 -16.62
N ILE A 139 -8.56 11.27 -16.13
CA ILE A 139 -8.40 11.58 -14.70
C ILE A 139 -9.04 12.91 -14.29
N ARG A 140 -9.72 13.59 -15.23
CA ARG A 140 -10.29 14.92 -14.98
C ARG A 140 -11.50 14.82 -14.05
N ILE A 141 -11.58 15.74 -13.09
CA ILE A 141 -12.74 15.89 -12.21
C ILE A 141 -13.30 17.31 -12.31
N ASP A 142 -14.62 17.43 -12.42
CA ASP A 142 -15.32 18.72 -12.46
C ASP A 142 -15.83 19.14 -11.07
N ALA A 143 -16.27 20.40 -10.95
CA ALA A 143 -16.72 20.95 -9.67
C ALA A 143 -17.85 20.13 -9.01
N PRO A 144 -18.92 19.72 -9.71
CA PRO A 144 -19.97 18.89 -9.11
C PRO A 144 -19.48 17.52 -8.61
N ASN A 145 -18.55 16.87 -9.32
CA ASN A 145 -17.94 15.63 -8.84
C ASN A 145 -17.07 15.86 -7.60
N ARG A 146 -16.27 16.95 -7.56
CA ARG A 146 -15.48 17.29 -6.36
C ARG A 146 -16.34 17.49 -5.13
N GLU A 147 -17.43 18.25 -5.26
CA GLU A 147 -18.38 18.48 -4.17
C GLU A 147 -18.99 17.17 -3.67
N ARG A 148 -19.37 16.27 -4.58
CA ARG A 148 -19.90 14.94 -4.22
C ARG A 148 -18.86 14.06 -3.51
N VAL A 149 -17.63 14.02 -4.01
CA VAL A 149 -16.53 13.27 -3.38
C VAL A 149 -16.31 13.76 -1.95
N VAL A 150 -16.18 15.08 -1.75
CA VAL A 150 -16.01 15.67 -0.42
C VAL A 150 -17.23 15.43 0.47
N GLY A 151 -18.45 15.62 -0.06
CA GLY A 151 -19.69 15.39 0.68
C GLY A 151 -19.89 13.94 1.12
N ARG A 152 -19.53 12.97 0.28
CA ARG A 152 -19.60 11.54 0.67
C ARG A 152 -18.49 11.17 1.65
N LEU A 153 -17.26 11.67 1.44
CA LEU A 153 -16.14 11.44 2.34
C LEU A 153 -16.45 11.93 3.76
N THR A 154 -16.93 13.17 3.89
CA THR A 154 -17.34 13.74 5.19
C THR A 154 -18.44 12.93 5.88
N ALA A 155 -19.47 12.51 5.13
CA ALA A 155 -20.53 11.66 5.66
C ALA A 155 -20.02 10.29 6.15
N LEU A 156 -19.03 9.70 5.47
CA LEU A 156 -18.38 8.46 5.90
C LEU A 156 -17.58 8.68 7.19
N LEU A 157 -16.78 9.75 7.27
CA LEU A 157 -16.00 10.09 8.46
C LEU A 157 -16.91 10.31 9.69
N ASP A 158 -17.99 11.09 9.54
CA ASP A 158 -18.95 11.36 10.63
C ASP A 158 -19.67 10.10 11.13
N SER A 159 -19.96 9.18 10.22
CA SER A 159 -20.75 7.98 10.53
C SER A 159 -19.92 6.82 11.08
N PHE A 160 -18.70 6.64 10.55
CA PHE A 160 -17.98 5.38 10.69
C PHE A 160 -16.60 5.53 11.34
N TYR A 161 -15.98 6.72 11.33
CA TYR A 161 -14.63 6.85 11.87
C TYR A 161 -14.60 6.52 13.37
N VAL A 162 -13.62 5.71 13.75
CA VAL A 162 -13.51 5.06 15.08
C VAL A 162 -13.61 6.04 16.26
N SER A 163 -13.08 7.27 16.09
CA SER A 163 -13.23 8.37 17.06
C SER A 163 -14.27 9.38 16.57
N PRO A 164 -15.46 9.47 17.20
CA PRO A 164 -16.53 10.36 16.74
C PRO A 164 -16.10 11.84 16.70
N GLU A 165 -15.34 12.27 17.70
CA GLU A 165 -14.90 13.66 17.82
C GLU A 165 -13.88 14.01 16.73
N VAL A 166 -12.89 13.14 16.51
CA VAL A 166 -11.87 13.35 15.47
C VAL A 166 -12.49 13.23 14.07
N GLY A 167 -13.42 12.30 13.88
CA GLY A 167 -14.20 12.16 12.64
C GLY A 167 -14.95 13.43 12.28
N ARG A 168 -15.64 14.03 13.26
CA ARG A 168 -16.32 15.32 13.09
C ARG A 168 -15.35 16.47 12.80
N ARG A 169 -14.22 16.55 13.50
CA ARG A 169 -13.19 17.57 13.23
C ARG A 169 -12.66 17.49 11.79
N MET A 170 -12.41 16.28 11.29
CA MET A 170 -12.03 16.05 9.89
C MET A 170 -13.14 16.49 8.93
N SER A 171 -14.39 16.07 9.19
CA SER A 171 -15.56 16.43 8.40
C SER A 171 -15.74 17.96 8.29
N ASP A 172 -15.69 18.66 9.42
CA ASP A 172 -15.82 20.11 9.49
C ASP A 172 -14.70 20.84 8.74
N SER A 173 -13.46 20.35 8.85
CA SER A 173 -12.31 20.88 8.12
C SER A 173 -12.48 20.78 6.60
N LEU A 174 -12.82 19.59 6.10
CA LEU A 174 -13.03 19.36 4.67
C LEU A 174 -14.18 20.23 4.13
N HIS A 175 -15.29 20.31 4.85
CA HIS A 175 -16.41 21.19 4.48
C HIS A 175 -16.00 22.67 4.44
N ALA A 176 -15.20 23.13 5.42
CA ALA A 176 -14.73 24.50 5.45
C ALA A 176 -13.72 24.82 4.33
N ARG A 177 -12.90 23.86 3.92
CA ARG A 177 -11.99 23.98 2.77
C ARG A 177 -12.76 24.01 1.45
N LEU A 178 -13.76 23.15 1.30
CA LEU A 178 -14.65 23.14 0.14
C LEU A 178 -15.38 24.48 -0.03
N ARG A 179 -16.01 25.01 1.02
CA ARG A 179 -16.70 26.32 0.98
C ARG A 179 -15.80 27.50 0.62
N ARG A 180 -14.50 27.39 0.90
CA ARG A 180 -13.49 28.41 0.57
C ARG A 180 -12.91 28.26 -0.84
N GLY A 181 -13.35 27.27 -1.61
CA GLY A 181 -12.82 26.98 -2.94
C GLY A 181 -11.41 26.38 -2.93
N VAL A 182 -10.93 25.85 -1.79
CA VAL A 182 -9.57 25.29 -1.68
C VAL A 182 -9.36 24.16 -2.68
N TYR A 183 -10.39 23.36 -2.94
CA TYR A 183 -10.31 22.24 -3.88
C TYR A 183 -10.49 22.64 -5.35
N ASP A 184 -10.73 23.91 -5.66
CA ASP A 184 -10.99 24.36 -7.03
C ASP A 184 -9.78 24.21 -7.95
N ARG A 185 -8.57 24.24 -7.39
CA ARG A 185 -7.31 24.00 -8.10
C ARG A 185 -7.10 22.54 -8.51
N TYR A 186 -7.73 21.57 -7.84
CA TYR A 186 -7.53 20.16 -8.15
C TYR A 186 -8.55 19.72 -9.20
N THR A 187 -8.17 19.83 -10.47
CA THR A 187 -9.00 19.37 -11.60
C THR A 187 -8.69 17.92 -12.02
N ASN A 188 -7.82 17.25 -11.25
CA ASN A 188 -7.44 15.86 -11.39
C ASN A 188 -7.91 15.08 -10.16
N GLY A 189 -8.62 13.96 -10.37
CA GLY A 189 -9.16 13.16 -9.28
C GLY A 189 -8.10 12.52 -8.38
N ALA A 190 -6.97 12.10 -8.93
CA ALA A 190 -5.87 11.57 -8.16
C ALA A 190 -5.15 12.64 -7.34
N SER A 191 -4.91 13.84 -7.91
CA SER A 191 -4.39 14.98 -7.13
C SER A 191 -5.34 15.35 -5.99
N LEU A 192 -6.66 15.32 -6.24
CA LEU A 192 -7.66 15.56 -5.21
C LEU A 192 -7.59 14.52 -4.09
N ALA A 193 -7.51 13.22 -4.40
CA ALA A 193 -7.43 12.15 -3.40
C ALA A 193 -6.23 12.33 -2.46
N ILE A 194 -5.07 12.67 -3.00
CA ILE A 194 -3.83 12.89 -2.23
C ILE A 194 -4.00 14.06 -1.26
N HIS A 195 -4.57 15.17 -1.71
CA HIS A 195 -4.74 16.36 -0.88
C HIS A 195 -5.85 16.20 0.15
N LEU A 196 -6.93 15.49 -0.18
CA LEU A 196 -7.94 15.11 0.80
C LEU A 196 -7.32 14.24 1.91
N LYS A 197 -6.48 13.27 1.55
CA LYS A 197 -5.78 12.43 2.54
C LYS A 197 -4.83 13.25 3.41
N ALA A 198 -4.05 14.16 2.83
CA ALA A 198 -3.20 15.07 3.59
C ALA A 198 -4.00 15.93 4.59
N ASP A 199 -5.15 16.46 4.18
CA ASP A 199 -6.04 17.22 5.06
C ASP A 199 -6.59 16.39 6.23
N LEU A 200 -6.81 15.07 6.05
CA LEU A 200 -7.18 14.15 7.13
C LEU A 200 -6.00 13.90 8.09
N ASP A 201 -4.80 13.71 7.54
CA ASP A 201 -3.58 13.43 8.30
C ASP A 201 -3.15 14.58 9.20
N GLU A 202 -3.42 15.82 8.80
CA GLU A 202 -3.22 17.02 9.64
C GLU A 202 -4.02 16.97 10.96
N ILE A 203 -5.11 16.19 11.00
CA ILE A 203 -6.05 16.16 12.14
C ILE A 203 -5.96 14.86 12.92
N ALA A 204 -5.99 13.72 12.22
CA ALA A 204 -6.09 12.41 12.84
C ALA A 204 -4.72 11.79 13.15
N HIS A 205 -3.68 12.13 12.36
CA HIS A 205 -2.38 11.44 12.39
C HIS A 205 -2.51 9.90 12.32
N ASP A 206 -3.56 9.44 11.64
CA ASP A 206 -3.97 8.03 11.61
C ASP A 206 -3.46 7.36 10.33
N LYS A 207 -2.50 6.47 10.51
CA LYS A 207 -1.78 5.79 9.42
C LYS A 207 -2.67 4.82 8.62
N HIS A 208 -3.80 4.41 9.19
CA HIS A 208 -4.73 3.49 8.52
C HIS A 208 -5.60 4.18 7.48
N LEU A 209 -5.88 5.48 7.65
CA LEU A 209 -6.70 6.23 6.71
C LEU A 209 -6.02 6.23 5.35
N GLN A 210 -6.71 5.83 4.29
CA GLN A 210 -6.23 6.01 2.91
C GLN A 210 -7.36 6.51 2.03
N ILE A 211 -7.04 7.37 1.06
CA ILE A 211 -7.97 7.71 -0.02
C ILE A 211 -7.35 7.21 -1.31
N LEU A 212 -8.01 6.24 -1.92
CA LEU A 212 -7.56 5.61 -3.15
C LEU A 212 -8.30 6.22 -4.34
N TYR A 213 -7.56 6.46 -5.41
CA TYR A 213 -8.10 6.86 -6.70
C TYR A 213 -7.79 5.79 -7.74
N THR A 214 -8.80 5.34 -8.47
CA THR A 214 -8.66 4.31 -9.51
C THR A 214 -9.42 4.67 -10.78
N LEU A 215 -8.82 4.35 -11.93
CA LEU A 215 -9.48 4.48 -13.23
C LEU A 215 -10.32 3.25 -13.60
N LEU A 216 -10.14 2.15 -12.87
CA LEU A 216 -11.05 1.01 -12.97
C LEU A 216 -12.35 1.39 -12.25
N VAL A 217 -13.34 1.85 -13.01
CA VAL A 217 -14.69 2.08 -12.48
C VAL A 217 -15.18 0.74 -11.93
N ARG A 218 -15.27 0.61 -10.59
CA ARG A 218 -15.96 -0.54 -10.00
C ARG A 218 -17.42 -0.51 -10.47
N GLY A 219 -17.97 -1.67 -10.82
CA GLY A 219 -19.38 -1.81 -11.18
C GLY A 219 -20.33 -1.28 -10.08
N PRO A 220 -21.66 -1.37 -10.28
CA PRO A 220 -22.60 -1.03 -9.22
C PRO A 220 -22.23 -1.75 -7.92
N GLU A 221 -22.33 -1.04 -6.79
CA GLU A 221 -22.05 -1.60 -5.48
C GLU A 221 -22.89 -2.88 -5.32
N PRO A 222 -22.27 -4.05 -5.14
CA PRO A 222 -23.04 -5.28 -5.00
C PRO A 222 -23.98 -5.14 -3.79
N PRO A 223 -25.21 -5.65 -3.87
CA PRO A 223 -26.14 -5.59 -2.74
C PRO A 223 -25.51 -6.24 -1.50
N PRO A 224 -25.89 -5.82 -0.27
CA PRO A 224 -25.42 -6.44 0.96
C PRO A 224 -25.60 -7.96 0.86
N ALA A 225 -24.49 -8.68 0.93
CA ALA A 225 -24.24 -9.93 0.21
C ALA A 225 -25.37 -10.99 0.22
N THR A 226 -25.66 -11.55 -0.96
CA THR A 226 -25.46 -13.00 -1.11
C THR A 226 -24.00 -13.16 -1.52
N ALA A 227 -23.20 -13.84 -0.70
CA ALA A 227 -21.76 -14.02 -0.90
C ALA A 227 -21.42 -14.24 -2.38
N ALA A 228 -20.75 -13.28 -3.00
CA ALA A 228 -20.07 -13.55 -4.25
C ALA A 228 -19.09 -14.70 -3.96
N PRO A 229 -19.00 -15.74 -4.80
CA PRO A 229 -18.06 -16.82 -4.55
C PRO A 229 -16.67 -16.20 -4.43
N HIS A 230 -16.03 -16.35 -3.27
CA HIS A 230 -14.63 -16.00 -3.05
C HIS A 230 -13.88 -16.47 -4.29
N ARG A 231 -13.29 -15.52 -5.02
CA ARG A 231 -12.55 -15.83 -6.23
C ARG A 231 -11.37 -16.65 -5.72
N ARG A 232 -11.46 -17.98 -5.81
CA ARG A 232 -10.38 -18.88 -5.38
C ARG A 232 -9.11 -18.41 -6.06
N GLU A 233 -8.29 -17.68 -5.34
CA GLU A 233 -6.93 -17.43 -5.76
C GLU A 233 -6.27 -18.80 -5.86
N SER A 234 -5.47 -19.03 -6.90
CA SER A 234 -4.75 -20.30 -6.98
C SER A 234 -3.82 -20.43 -5.77
N GLU A 235 -3.60 -21.63 -5.24
CA GLU A 235 -2.65 -21.86 -4.14
C GLU A 235 -1.26 -21.25 -4.40
N ALA A 236 -0.90 -20.99 -5.66
CA ALA A 236 0.32 -20.28 -6.07
C ALA A 236 0.40 -18.81 -5.64
N ASN A 237 -0.71 -18.17 -5.22
CA ASN A 237 -0.76 -16.78 -4.76
C ASN A 237 -0.74 -16.67 -3.23
N CYS A 238 -0.83 -17.78 -2.50
CA CYS A 238 -0.76 -17.75 -1.05
C CYS A 238 0.62 -17.29 -0.56
N PRO A 239 0.69 -16.55 0.58
CA PRO A 239 1.95 -16.24 1.21
C PRO A 239 2.79 -17.50 1.45
N VAL A 240 4.11 -17.38 1.35
CA VAL A 240 5.02 -18.49 1.62
C VAL A 240 5.14 -18.66 3.13
N TRP A 241 4.79 -19.84 3.63
CA TRP A 241 4.96 -20.24 5.03
C TRP A 241 6.15 -21.20 5.11
N THR A 242 7.27 -20.69 5.61
CA THR A 242 8.51 -21.44 5.75
C THR A 242 8.52 -22.15 7.10
N THR A 243 8.66 -23.47 7.07
CA THR A 243 8.81 -24.29 8.29
C THR A 243 10.16 -24.97 8.34
N GLU A 244 10.81 -24.94 9.50
CA GLU A 244 12.09 -25.61 9.74
C GLU A 244 12.08 -26.31 11.11
N ARG A 245 12.93 -27.33 11.28
CA ARG A 245 13.26 -27.90 12.58
C ARG A 245 14.68 -27.51 12.98
N LEU A 246 14.78 -26.68 14.01
CA LEU A 246 16.04 -26.25 14.60
C LEU A 246 16.55 -27.27 15.65
N GLU A 247 17.78 -27.08 16.09
CA GLU A 247 18.41 -27.85 17.16
C GLU A 247 17.50 -27.95 18.41
N GLY A 248 17.49 -29.11 19.07
CA GLY A 248 16.63 -29.36 20.23
C GLY A 248 15.17 -29.67 19.89
N ASN A 249 14.86 -29.99 18.62
CA ASN A 249 13.50 -30.21 18.12
C ASN A 249 12.60 -28.97 18.29
N VAL A 250 13.17 -27.78 18.09
CA VAL A 250 12.43 -26.52 18.08
C VAL A 250 11.87 -26.29 16.68
N GLY A 251 10.55 -26.13 16.56
CA GLY A 251 9.91 -25.73 15.32
C GLY A 251 10.16 -24.25 15.05
N TYR A 252 10.41 -23.90 13.80
CA TYR A 252 10.51 -22.52 13.35
C TYR A 252 9.50 -22.29 12.23
N LEU A 253 8.69 -21.24 12.37
CA LEU A 253 7.70 -20.82 11.40
C LEU A 253 7.95 -19.36 11.02
N ARG A 254 8.13 -19.09 9.72
CA ARG A 254 8.16 -17.72 9.19
C ARG A 254 7.14 -17.56 8.07
N PHE A 255 6.43 -16.44 8.08
CA PHE A 255 5.54 -16.03 7.01
C PHE A 255 5.42 -14.50 7.02
N ASP A 256 5.25 -13.89 5.85
CA ASP A 256 5.41 -12.44 5.68
C ASP A 256 4.05 -11.70 5.50
N GLY A 257 2.93 -12.43 5.57
CA GLY A 257 1.59 -11.84 5.52
C GLY A 257 0.44 -12.84 5.79
N PHE A 258 -0.70 -12.30 6.20
CA PHE A 258 -1.97 -13.00 6.41
C PHE A 258 -2.88 -12.88 5.19
N ILE A 259 -3.71 -13.89 4.99
CA ILE A 259 -4.70 -13.99 3.90
C ILE A 259 -5.93 -14.74 4.41
N ASP A 260 -7.07 -14.60 3.74
CA ASP A 260 -8.31 -15.28 4.10
C ASP A 260 -8.11 -16.80 4.20
N PRO A 261 -8.44 -17.44 5.34
CA PRO A 261 -8.45 -18.90 5.46
C PRO A 261 -9.29 -19.63 4.41
N ALA A 262 -10.34 -19.00 3.86
CA ALA A 262 -11.13 -19.58 2.78
C ALA A 262 -10.32 -19.77 1.49
N GLU A 263 -9.27 -18.95 1.30
CA GLU A 263 -8.39 -18.99 0.14
C GLU A 263 -7.14 -19.83 0.40
N CYS A 264 -6.49 -19.63 1.56
CA CYS A 264 -5.17 -20.20 1.84
C CYS A 264 -5.06 -20.96 3.17
N GLY A 265 -6.19 -21.37 3.76
CA GLY A 265 -6.21 -22.11 5.02
C GLY A 265 -5.41 -23.42 5.00
N THR A 266 -5.31 -24.08 3.83
CA THR A 266 -4.51 -25.31 3.66
C THR A 266 -3.02 -25.08 3.93
N THR A 267 -2.49 -23.89 3.62
CA THR A 267 -1.09 -23.51 3.90
C THR A 267 -0.83 -23.46 5.41
N ILE A 268 -1.75 -22.86 6.16
CA ILE A 268 -1.68 -22.79 7.63
C ILE A 268 -1.74 -24.21 8.23
N VAL A 269 -2.69 -25.03 7.75
CA VAL A 269 -2.85 -26.42 8.17
C VAL A 269 -1.57 -27.23 7.93
N ARG A 270 -0.96 -27.11 6.75
CA ARG A 270 0.30 -27.83 6.42
C ARG A 270 1.44 -27.40 7.32
N ALA A 271 1.62 -26.10 7.52
CA ALA A 271 2.68 -25.57 8.37
C ALA A 271 2.54 -26.04 9.82
N MET A 272 1.34 -25.92 10.40
CA MET A 272 1.12 -26.32 11.79
C MET A 272 1.19 -27.84 12.00
N ASN A 273 0.73 -28.65 11.03
CA ASN A 273 0.92 -30.09 11.09
C ASN A 273 2.39 -30.50 11.04
N ALA A 274 3.21 -29.88 10.19
CA ALA A 274 4.64 -30.16 10.13
C ALA A 274 5.36 -29.86 11.46
N LEU A 275 4.85 -28.88 12.21
CA LEU A 275 5.41 -28.42 13.46
C LEU A 275 4.74 -29.02 14.70
N ALA A 276 3.67 -29.82 14.55
CA ALA A 276 2.87 -30.34 15.65
C ALA A 276 3.68 -31.12 16.68
N GLU A 277 4.69 -31.89 16.26
CA GLU A 277 5.55 -32.71 17.13
C GLU A 277 6.82 -31.99 17.63
N ALA A 278 6.99 -30.68 17.37
CA ALA A 278 8.10 -29.93 17.95
C ALA A 278 7.96 -29.84 19.48
N LYS A 279 9.08 -29.74 20.19
CA LYS A 279 9.10 -29.51 21.65
C LYS A 279 8.79 -28.06 22.02
N ALA A 280 9.16 -27.11 21.17
CA ALA A 280 8.85 -25.69 21.28
C ALA A 280 8.69 -25.07 19.89
N LEU A 281 8.08 -23.90 19.80
CA LEU A 281 7.83 -23.19 18.54
C LEU A 281 8.37 -21.75 18.61
N ILE A 282 9.11 -21.34 17.57
CA ILE A 282 9.43 -19.96 17.28
C ILE A 282 8.61 -19.53 16.07
N ILE A 283 7.82 -18.46 16.20
CA ILE A 283 7.09 -17.82 15.10
C ILE A 283 7.78 -16.49 14.79
N ASP A 284 8.30 -16.34 13.58
CA ASP A 284 9.01 -15.14 13.14
C ASP A 284 8.08 -14.20 12.36
N LEU A 285 7.75 -13.06 12.97
CA LEU A 285 6.91 -12.00 12.41
C LEU A 285 7.72 -10.74 12.07
N ARG A 286 9.06 -10.79 12.12
CA ARG A 286 9.91 -9.61 11.94
C ARG A 286 9.74 -8.93 10.58
N GLU A 287 9.35 -9.66 9.54
CA GLU A 287 9.08 -9.10 8.20
C GLU A 287 7.59 -9.15 7.84
N ASN A 288 6.72 -9.45 8.79
CA ASN A 288 5.30 -9.67 8.54
C ASN A 288 4.51 -8.36 8.63
N THR A 289 3.93 -7.96 7.49
CA THR A 289 3.20 -6.68 7.38
C THR A 289 1.68 -6.82 7.61
N GLY A 290 1.23 -7.94 8.16
CA GLY A 290 -0.18 -8.19 8.48
C GLY A 290 -0.99 -8.65 7.27
N GLY A 291 -2.21 -8.12 7.11
CA GLY A 291 -3.16 -8.51 6.07
C GLY A 291 -4.25 -9.48 6.55
N GLY A 292 -4.92 -10.13 5.60
CA GLY A 292 -5.98 -11.10 5.87
C GLY A 292 -7.33 -10.51 6.25
N GLU A 293 -8.27 -11.41 6.56
CA GLU A 293 -9.59 -11.06 7.08
C GLU A 293 -9.71 -11.46 8.56
N ALA A 294 -10.83 -11.15 9.22
CA ALA A 294 -11.05 -11.40 10.65
C ALA A 294 -10.84 -12.87 11.10
N GLY A 295 -10.80 -13.83 10.17
CA GLY A 295 -10.56 -15.26 10.44
C GLY A 295 -9.09 -15.71 10.33
N SER A 296 -8.18 -14.85 9.86
CA SER A 296 -6.79 -15.25 9.58
C SER A 296 -5.95 -15.51 10.84
N THR A 297 -6.06 -14.66 11.88
CA THR A 297 -5.39 -14.87 13.17
C THR A 297 -6.00 -16.03 13.97
N PRO A 298 -7.35 -16.16 14.11
CA PRO A 298 -7.91 -17.19 14.98
C PRO A 298 -7.64 -18.62 14.50
N LEU A 299 -7.52 -18.86 13.19
CA LEU A 299 -7.16 -20.20 12.68
C LEU A 299 -5.76 -20.62 13.16
N LEU A 300 -4.76 -19.75 13.02
CA LEU A 300 -3.39 -20.04 13.47
C LEU A 300 -3.36 -20.24 15.00
N GLU A 301 -3.98 -19.32 15.74
CA GLU A 301 -4.02 -19.36 17.20
C GLU A 301 -4.69 -20.62 17.72
N SER A 302 -5.69 -21.14 17.01
CA SER A 302 -6.34 -22.40 17.37
C SER A 302 -5.34 -23.55 17.50
N TYR A 303 -4.30 -23.63 16.66
CA TYR A 303 -3.30 -24.68 16.81
C TYR A 303 -2.48 -24.58 18.11
N LEU A 304 -2.48 -23.42 18.78
CA LEU A 304 -1.70 -23.11 19.96
C LEU A 304 -2.49 -23.25 21.27
N PHE A 305 -3.79 -23.56 21.24
CA PHE A 305 -4.60 -23.74 22.45
C PHE A 305 -5.31 -25.10 22.45
N ASP A 306 -5.43 -25.71 23.64
CA ASP A 306 -6.13 -26.99 23.82
C ASP A 306 -7.66 -26.83 23.94
N ARG A 307 -8.12 -25.61 24.20
CA ARG A 307 -9.54 -25.29 24.40
C ARG A 307 -9.89 -24.01 23.64
N ARG A 308 -11.19 -23.87 23.34
CA ARG A 308 -11.74 -22.62 22.82
C ARG A 308 -11.39 -21.48 23.78
N THR A 309 -10.75 -20.44 23.26
CA THR A 309 -10.16 -19.34 24.03
C THR A 309 -10.57 -18.02 23.40
N HIS A 310 -10.95 -17.06 24.23
CA HIS A 310 -11.32 -15.70 23.81
C HIS A 310 -10.04 -14.94 23.48
N LEU A 311 -9.95 -14.40 22.27
CA LEU A 311 -8.76 -13.74 21.76
C LEU A 311 -8.86 -12.23 21.94
N SER A 312 -9.85 -11.63 21.29
CA SER A 312 -10.07 -10.19 21.26
C SER A 312 -11.52 -9.86 20.93
N ASP A 313 -11.92 -8.61 21.14
CA ASP A 313 -13.22 -8.05 20.78
C ASP A 313 -13.05 -6.86 19.85
N VAL A 314 -13.84 -6.77 18.79
CA VAL A 314 -13.87 -5.58 17.92
C VAL A 314 -15.15 -4.81 18.13
N SER A 315 -15.05 -3.61 18.68
CA SER A 315 -16.18 -2.69 18.84
C SER A 315 -16.30 -1.76 17.64
N PHE A 316 -17.37 -1.90 16.85
CA PHE A 316 -17.60 -1.10 15.64
C PHE A 316 -18.39 0.17 15.95
N ARG A 317 -17.84 1.30 15.52
CA ARG A 317 -18.39 2.63 15.79
C ARG A 317 -19.84 2.81 15.32
N LYS A 318 -20.12 2.43 14.08
CA LYS A 318 -21.41 2.75 13.43
C LYS A 318 -22.56 1.96 14.01
N THR A 319 -22.38 0.65 14.15
CA THR A 319 -23.42 -0.29 14.56
C THR A 319 -23.51 -0.41 16.07
N GLY A 320 -22.44 -0.07 16.80
CA GLY A 320 -22.30 -0.40 18.22
C GLY A 320 -22.11 -1.91 18.47
N GLU A 321 -21.97 -2.70 17.39
CA GLU A 321 -21.75 -4.13 17.45
C GLU A 321 -20.38 -4.41 18.07
N ILE A 322 -20.34 -5.39 18.97
CA ILE A 322 -19.10 -6.00 19.45
C ILE A 322 -19.00 -7.37 18.78
N ARG A 323 -17.93 -7.59 18.02
CA ARG A 323 -17.61 -8.89 17.44
C ARG A 323 -16.51 -9.54 18.25
N GLU A 324 -16.85 -10.65 18.90
CA GLU A 324 -15.87 -11.44 19.62
C GLU A 324 -15.07 -12.32 18.65
N ARG A 325 -13.76 -12.42 18.88
CA ARG A 325 -12.86 -13.34 18.18
C ARG A 325 -12.44 -14.45 19.13
N TRP A 326 -12.59 -15.68 18.67
CA TRP A 326 -12.32 -16.87 19.44
C TRP A 326 -11.49 -17.84 18.62
N THR A 327 -10.65 -18.63 19.28
CA THR A 327 -10.11 -19.83 18.63
C THR A 327 -11.25 -20.77 18.21
N LEU A 328 -10.97 -21.60 17.21
CA LEU A 328 -11.87 -22.61 16.67
C LEU A 328 -11.97 -23.83 17.60
N ASP A 329 -13.18 -24.38 17.70
CA ASP A 329 -13.47 -25.61 18.46
C ASP A 329 -12.64 -26.80 17.98
N SER A 330 -12.41 -26.88 16.66
CA SER A 330 -11.61 -27.92 16.02
C SER A 330 -10.77 -27.34 14.89
N VAL A 331 -9.59 -27.92 14.68
CA VAL A 331 -8.72 -27.64 13.53
C VAL A 331 -8.48 -28.92 12.75
N THR A 332 -8.16 -28.79 11.46
CA THR A 332 -7.71 -29.92 10.64
C THR A 332 -6.30 -30.33 11.04
N GLY A 333 -6.10 -31.63 11.30
CA GLY A 333 -4.79 -32.16 11.68
C GLY A 333 -4.49 -32.00 13.17
N ALA A 334 -3.21 -32.05 13.53
CA ALA A 334 -2.76 -32.05 14.92
C ALA A 334 -2.56 -30.62 15.44
N ARG A 335 -3.04 -30.33 16.65
CA ARG A 335 -2.69 -29.09 17.36
C ARG A 335 -1.23 -29.15 17.79
N PHE A 336 -0.56 -28.00 17.79
CA PHE A 336 0.70 -27.87 18.52
C PHE A 336 0.45 -28.01 20.03
N GLY A 337 -0.71 -27.55 20.50
CA GLY A 337 -1.18 -27.71 21.89
C GLY A 337 -0.86 -26.51 22.77
N GLY A 338 -1.51 -26.46 23.94
CA GLY A 338 -1.50 -25.32 24.86
C GLY A 338 -0.32 -25.26 25.83
N GLU A 339 0.45 -26.35 25.99
CA GLU A 339 1.48 -26.44 27.04
C GLU A 339 2.89 -26.13 26.52
N LYS A 340 3.20 -26.51 25.28
CA LYS A 340 4.56 -26.39 24.75
C LYS A 340 4.99 -24.94 24.59
N PRO A 341 6.27 -24.58 24.83
CA PRO A 341 6.70 -23.20 24.75
C PRO A 341 6.53 -22.61 23.34
N VAL A 342 6.04 -21.37 23.29
CA VAL A 342 5.93 -20.56 22.06
C VAL A 342 6.67 -19.24 22.27
N VAL A 343 7.49 -18.85 21.29
CA VAL A 343 8.17 -17.55 21.24
C VAL A 343 7.84 -16.86 19.93
N LEU A 344 7.45 -15.60 19.97
CA LEU A 344 7.21 -14.78 18.78
C LEU A 344 8.34 -13.77 18.61
N LEU A 345 8.85 -13.64 17.39
CA LEU A 345 9.84 -12.62 17.02
C LEU A 345 9.15 -11.44 16.36
N THR A 346 9.46 -10.24 16.82
CA THR A 346 8.84 -8.99 16.33
C THR A 346 9.89 -7.96 15.95
N SER A 347 9.54 -7.06 15.04
CA SER A 347 10.35 -5.90 14.66
C SER A 347 9.48 -4.64 14.54
N ALA A 348 10.10 -3.50 14.28
CA ALA A 348 9.38 -2.28 13.89
C ALA A 348 8.57 -2.40 12.57
N HIS A 349 8.78 -3.46 11.78
CA HIS A 349 8.01 -3.75 10.56
C HIS A 349 6.79 -4.63 10.81
N THR A 350 6.69 -5.28 11.98
CA THR A 350 5.52 -6.09 12.34
C THR A 350 4.28 -5.20 12.44
N LEU A 351 3.20 -5.58 11.75
CA LEU A 351 2.06 -4.68 11.47
C LEU A 351 0.70 -5.41 11.43
N SER A 352 -0.37 -4.74 11.86
CA SER A 352 -1.78 -5.17 11.72
C SER A 352 -2.04 -6.58 12.30
N ALA A 353 -2.58 -7.53 11.53
CA ALA A 353 -2.90 -8.89 11.99
C ALA A 353 -1.71 -9.62 12.65
N ALA A 354 -0.46 -9.28 12.29
CA ALA A 354 0.72 -9.81 12.97
C ALA A 354 0.90 -9.24 14.38
N GLU A 355 0.52 -7.98 14.58
CA GLU A 355 0.47 -7.35 15.90
C GLU A 355 -0.66 -7.94 16.74
N GLU A 356 -1.84 -8.20 16.14
CA GLU A 356 -2.96 -8.88 16.82
C GLU A 356 -2.52 -10.25 17.36
N LEU A 357 -1.90 -11.08 16.51
CA LEU A 357 -1.36 -12.38 16.92
C LEU A 357 -0.34 -12.23 18.07
N ALA A 358 0.56 -11.25 18.01
CA ALA A 358 1.54 -11.03 19.06
C ALA A 358 0.89 -10.56 20.36
N TYR A 359 -0.06 -9.63 20.28
CA TYR A 359 -0.73 -9.05 21.43
C TYR A 359 -1.63 -10.06 22.13
N ASP A 360 -2.45 -10.80 21.38
CA ASP A 360 -3.37 -11.79 21.93
C ASP A 360 -2.61 -12.92 22.63
N LEU A 361 -1.56 -13.47 21.99
CA LEU A 361 -0.73 -14.51 22.60
C LEU A 361 0.09 -14.01 23.80
N GLN A 362 0.52 -12.75 23.81
CA GLN A 362 1.19 -12.15 24.96
C GLN A 362 0.22 -11.94 26.12
N ALA A 363 -0.93 -11.33 25.88
CA ALA A 363 -1.95 -11.03 26.87
C ALA A 363 -2.50 -12.30 27.52
N LEU A 364 -2.72 -13.35 26.72
CA LEU A 364 -3.14 -14.68 27.17
C LEU A 364 -2.00 -15.50 27.81
N LYS A 365 -0.78 -14.94 27.91
CA LYS A 365 0.43 -15.61 28.42
C LYS A 365 0.75 -16.92 27.68
N ARG A 366 0.33 -17.02 26.42
CA ARG A 366 0.55 -18.21 25.58
C ARG A 366 1.95 -18.21 24.97
N ALA A 367 2.48 -17.04 24.62
CA ALA A 367 3.80 -16.89 24.04
C ALA A 367 4.64 -15.83 24.76
N THR A 368 5.97 -15.93 24.60
CA THR A 368 6.91 -14.87 24.96
C THR A 368 7.27 -14.07 23.71
N ILE A 369 7.17 -12.75 23.75
CA ILE A 369 7.49 -11.86 22.63
C ILE A 369 8.94 -11.35 22.76
N VAL A 370 9.74 -11.51 21.70
CA VAL A 370 11.16 -11.17 21.69
C VAL A 370 11.47 -10.31 20.46
N GLY A 371 12.14 -9.19 20.64
CA GLY A 371 12.54 -8.31 19.53
C GLY A 371 12.27 -6.84 19.82
N GLU A 372 11.71 -6.14 18.85
CA GLU A 372 11.45 -4.70 18.91
C GLU A 372 9.95 -4.41 19.08
N THR A 373 9.64 -3.17 19.45
CA THR A 373 8.24 -2.70 19.48
C THR A 373 7.68 -2.62 18.05
N THR A 374 6.45 -3.08 17.86
CA THR A 374 5.79 -3.16 16.54
C THR A 374 5.23 -1.81 16.07
N SER A 375 4.58 -1.78 14.90
CA SER A 375 4.18 -0.55 14.19
C SER A 375 3.08 0.29 14.86
N GLY A 376 2.21 -0.33 15.67
CA GLY A 376 1.11 0.32 16.39
C GLY A 376 -0.16 0.51 15.56
N GLN A 377 -0.56 -0.47 14.74
CA GLN A 377 -1.77 -0.40 13.90
C GLN A 377 -2.81 -1.44 14.32
N ALA A 378 -3.71 -1.06 15.24
CA ALA A 378 -4.65 -1.96 15.90
C ALA A 378 -6.10 -1.86 15.42
N HIS A 379 -6.47 -0.73 14.81
CA HIS A 379 -7.86 -0.47 14.46
C HIS A 379 -8.33 -1.26 13.23
N ALA A 380 -9.53 -1.83 13.34
CA ALA A 380 -10.18 -2.52 12.23
C ALA A 380 -10.61 -1.52 11.16
N THR A 381 -10.17 -1.76 9.93
CA THR A 381 -10.47 -0.91 8.77
C THR A 381 -11.61 -1.46 7.92
N PHE A 382 -12.29 -0.58 7.21
CA PHE A 382 -13.35 -0.89 6.26
C PHE A 382 -13.11 -0.09 4.98
N GLU A 383 -13.16 -0.78 3.84
CA GLU A 383 -13.15 -0.12 2.54
C GLU A 383 -14.56 0.40 2.21
N ALA A 384 -14.69 1.69 1.96
CA ALA A 384 -15.93 2.28 1.51
C ALA A 384 -15.75 3.03 0.19
N ARG A 385 -16.73 2.87 -0.70
CA ARG A 385 -16.81 3.69 -1.91
C ARG A 385 -17.20 5.13 -1.56
N ILE A 386 -16.42 6.09 -2.04
CA ILE A 386 -16.75 7.51 -2.00
C ILE A 386 -17.49 7.91 -3.30
N ASP A 387 -16.93 7.54 -4.46
CA ASP A 387 -17.51 7.80 -5.77
C ASP A 387 -17.05 6.72 -6.77
N ASN A 388 -17.26 6.90 -8.08
CA ASN A 388 -16.92 5.91 -9.09
C ASN A 388 -15.45 5.53 -9.13
N HIS A 389 -14.60 6.50 -8.82
CA HIS A 389 -13.15 6.42 -8.89
C HIS A 389 -12.46 6.59 -7.54
N PHE A 390 -13.22 6.79 -6.46
CA PHE A 390 -12.69 7.14 -5.15
C PHE A 390 -13.15 6.16 -4.09
N GLU A 391 -12.20 5.71 -3.27
CA GLU A 391 -12.42 4.81 -2.15
C GLU A 391 -11.69 5.33 -0.92
N ILE A 392 -12.19 4.95 0.26
CA ILE A 392 -11.52 5.19 1.52
C ILE A 392 -11.29 3.86 2.24
N LEU A 393 -10.07 3.66 2.73
CA LEU A 393 -9.80 2.72 3.80
C LEU A 393 -10.00 3.46 5.12
N LEU A 394 -11.05 3.10 5.86
CA LEU A 394 -11.53 3.85 7.02
C LEU A 394 -11.40 3.01 8.31
N PRO A 395 -10.74 3.50 9.36
CA PRO A 395 -10.79 2.88 10.69
C PRO A 395 -12.18 2.99 11.28
N THR A 396 -12.83 1.85 11.53
CA THR A 396 -14.22 1.79 12.01
C THR A 396 -14.40 1.02 13.30
N GLY A 397 -13.42 0.19 13.68
CA GLY A 397 -13.50 -0.64 14.87
C GLY A 397 -12.27 -0.53 15.76
N LYS A 398 -12.49 -0.60 17.08
CA LYS A 398 -11.42 -0.77 18.06
C LYS A 398 -11.29 -2.22 18.45
N THR A 399 -10.10 -2.78 18.32
CA THR A 399 -9.76 -4.11 18.80
C THR A 399 -9.35 -4.00 20.26
N LEU A 400 -10.03 -4.69 21.17
CA LEU A 400 -9.74 -4.71 22.60
C LEU A 400 -9.42 -6.13 23.02
N ASN A 401 -8.34 -6.32 23.77
CA ASN A 401 -8.07 -7.61 24.35
C ASN A 401 -8.82 -7.76 25.69
N PRO A 402 -9.54 -8.87 25.92
CA PRO A 402 -10.36 -9.05 27.11
C PRO A 402 -9.55 -9.16 28.41
N VAL A 403 -8.26 -9.50 28.33
CA VAL A 403 -7.38 -9.61 29.50
C VAL A 403 -6.81 -8.26 29.90
N THR A 404 -6.35 -7.47 28.94
CA THR A 404 -5.71 -6.16 29.22
C THR A 404 -6.74 -5.03 29.32
N GLY A 405 -7.92 -5.18 28.71
CA GLY A 405 -8.90 -4.11 28.54
C GLY A 405 -8.41 -2.97 27.63
N ALA A 406 -7.36 -3.19 26.87
CA ALA A 406 -6.66 -2.20 26.05
C ALA A 406 -6.31 -2.75 24.65
N ASP A 407 -5.69 -1.90 23.84
CA ASP A 407 -5.21 -2.18 22.49
C ASP A 407 -3.72 -1.82 22.34
N TRP A 408 -3.16 -1.98 21.13
CA TRP A 408 -1.79 -1.60 20.80
C TRP A 408 -1.71 -0.37 19.88
N GLU A 409 -2.81 0.37 19.72
CA GLU A 409 -2.89 1.48 18.77
C GLU A 409 -1.87 2.58 19.10
N GLY A 410 -1.10 3.00 18.09
CA GLY A 410 -0.11 4.09 18.21
C GLY A 410 1.13 3.77 19.05
N VAL A 411 1.13 2.68 19.84
CA VAL A 411 2.25 2.25 20.69
C VAL A 411 2.95 1.03 20.11
N GLY A 412 2.19 0.09 19.54
CA GLY A 412 2.67 -1.25 19.15
C GLY A 412 2.73 -2.21 20.34
N VAL A 413 2.92 -3.49 20.02
CA VAL A 413 3.15 -4.56 20.98
C VAL A 413 4.56 -4.39 21.54
N ILE A 414 4.65 -4.23 22.86
CA ILE A 414 5.94 -4.10 23.55
C ILE A 414 6.45 -5.52 23.87
N PRO A 415 7.65 -5.90 23.38
CA PRO A 415 8.17 -7.24 23.58
C PRO A 415 8.50 -7.51 25.06
N ASP A 416 8.27 -8.73 25.52
CA ASP A 416 8.67 -9.19 26.87
C ASP A 416 10.20 -9.13 27.04
N VAL A 417 10.92 -9.43 25.97
CA VAL A 417 12.39 -9.36 25.91
C VAL A 417 12.80 -8.45 24.76
N LYS A 418 13.13 -7.21 25.12
CA LYS A 418 13.54 -6.18 24.14
C LYS A 418 14.98 -6.38 23.69
N VAL A 419 15.17 -6.65 22.40
CA VAL A 419 16.46 -6.79 21.71
C VAL A 419 16.31 -6.26 20.27
N SER A 420 17.41 -6.11 19.53
CA SER A 420 17.29 -5.77 18.10
C SER A 420 16.57 -6.90 17.33
N ALA A 421 15.88 -6.56 16.24
CA ALA A 421 15.25 -7.58 15.39
C ALA A 421 16.27 -8.63 14.88
N THR A 422 17.52 -8.21 14.66
CA THR A 422 18.63 -9.09 14.27
C THR A 422 18.99 -10.11 15.37
N ASP A 423 18.94 -9.70 16.64
CA ASP A 423 19.31 -10.55 17.79
C ASP A 423 18.15 -11.40 18.33
N ALA A 424 16.92 -11.17 17.86
CA ALA A 424 15.71 -11.78 18.39
C ALA A 424 15.73 -13.31 18.32
N LEU A 425 16.13 -13.89 17.18
CA LEU A 425 16.18 -15.35 16.99
C LEU A 425 17.18 -16.02 17.94
N ALA A 426 18.40 -15.49 18.04
CA ALA A 426 19.43 -16.02 18.93
C ALA A 426 19.00 -15.94 20.40
N THR A 427 18.31 -14.86 20.77
CA THR A 427 17.74 -14.69 22.10
C THR A 427 16.62 -15.69 22.39
N ALA A 428 15.70 -15.89 21.44
CA ALA A 428 14.63 -16.89 21.57
C ALA A 428 15.17 -18.31 21.76
N GLN A 429 16.19 -18.71 20.97
CA GLN A 429 16.83 -20.01 21.11
C GLN A 429 17.49 -20.19 22.48
N ARG A 430 18.11 -19.14 23.04
CA ARG A 430 18.69 -19.18 24.40
C ARG A 430 17.60 -19.39 25.46
N LEU A 431 16.51 -18.61 25.39
CA LEU A 431 15.38 -18.73 26.31
C LEU A 431 14.75 -20.13 26.30
N LEU A 432 14.63 -20.73 25.11
CA LEU A 432 14.08 -22.07 24.98
C LEU A 432 15.00 -23.17 25.52
N ARG A 433 16.33 -23.04 25.32
CA ARG A 433 17.30 -23.98 25.93
C ARG A 433 17.24 -23.97 27.45
N GLU A 434 17.04 -22.80 28.06
CA GLU A 434 16.91 -22.67 29.52
C GLU A 434 15.61 -23.30 30.05
N LYS A 435 14.51 -23.20 29.28
CA LYS A 435 13.18 -23.74 29.65
C LYS A 435 13.01 -25.23 29.38
N MET A 436 13.78 -25.79 28.45
CA MET A 436 13.70 -27.20 28.05
C MET A 436 15.04 -27.92 28.28
N PRO A 437 15.48 -28.09 29.55
CA PRO A 437 16.67 -28.88 29.83
C PRO A 437 16.49 -30.32 29.31
N HIS A 438 17.59 -30.87 28.78
CA HIS A 438 17.67 -32.08 27.96
C HIS A 438 16.87 -33.30 28.43
#